data_AF-A0A9D2EJX1-F1
#
_entry.id   AF-A0A9D2EJX1-F1
#
_cell.length_a   1.000
_cell.length_b   1.000
_cell.length_c   1.000
_cell.angle_alpha   90.00
_cell.angle_beta   90.00
_cell.angle_gamma   90.00
#
_symmetry.space_group_name_H-M   'P 1'
#
loop_
_entity.id
_entity.type
_entity.pdbx_description
1 polymer ?
#
loop_
_entity_poly.entity_id
_entity_poly.type
_entity_poly.pdbx_seq_one_letter_code
_entity_poly.pdbx_strand_id
1 'polypeptide(L)' 'MKVPDYVMCPLVDQEIENIDCIENSDAVDGMIKKESVPDRFKNKTGWEEICKQCKWHGY' A
#
# COMPACT_ATOMS: atom_id res chain seq x y z
N MET A 1 -16.87 -1.62 -11.45
CA MET A 1 -15.97 -2.76 -11.23
C MET A 1 -16.00 -3.09 -9.75
N LYS A 2 -16.05 -4.37 -9.35
CA LYS A 2 -15.92 -4.72 -7.94
C LYS A 2 -14.46 -4.52 -7.55
N VAL A 3 -14.20 -3.66 -6.56
CA VAL A 3 -12.89 -3.61 -5.91
C VAL A 3 -12.65 -5.00 -5.31
N PRO A 4 -11.52 -5.65 -5.58
CA PRO A 4 -11.24 -6.94 -4.96
C PRO A 4 -11.12 -6.75 -3.44
N ASP A 5 -11.56 -7.74 -2.66
CA ASP A 5 -11.44 -7.70 -1.20
C ASP A 5 -9.97 -7.82 -0.76
N TYR A 6 -9.15 -8.49 -1.58
CA TYR A 6 -7.72 -8.69 -1.37
C TYR A 6 -6.90 -8.35 -2.62
N VAL A 7 -5.70 -7.80 -2.43
CA VAL A 7 -4.75 -7.46 -3.49
C VAL A 7 -3.35 -7.93 -3.16
N MET A 8 -2.62 -8.44 -4.17
CA MET A 8 -1.19 -8.71 -4.02
C MET A 8 -0.41 -7.40 -3.88
N CYS A 9 0.24 -7.22 -2.73
CA CYS A 9 1.06 -6.05 -2.42
C CYS A 9 2.56 -6.36 -2.58
N PRO A 10 3.29 -5.62 -3.44
CA PRO A 10 4.71 -5.82 -3.65
C PRO A 10 5.59 -5.36 -2.47
N LEU A 11 5.03 -4.68 -1.46
CA LEU A 11 5.79 -4.28 -0.26
C LEU A 11 6.06 -5.46 0.67
N VAL A 12 5.11 -6.41 0.72
CA VAL A 12 5.14 -7.60 1.59
C VAL A 12 5.16 -8.91 0.82
N ASP A 13 5.08 -8.87 -0.51
CA ASP A 13 4.99 -10.02 -1.41
C ASP A 13 3.84 -10.99 -1.05
N GLN A 14 2.71 -10.46 -0.58
CA GLN A 14 1.56 -11.20 -0.06
C GLN A 14 0.23 -10.53 -0.44
N GLU A 15 -0.86 -11.30 -0.38
CA GLU A 15 -2.21 -10.74 -0.44
C GLU A 15 -2.52 -10.00 0.86
N ILE A 16 -3.00 -8.77 0.73
CA ILE A 16 -3.47 -7.91 1.82
C ILE A 16 -4.91 -7.49 1.54
N GLU A 17 -5.62 -7.07 2.58
CA GLU A 17 -6.95 -6.48 2.39
C GLU A 17 -6.84 -5.20 1.56
N ASN A 18 -7.85 -4.92 0.75
CA ASN A 18 -7.86 -3.69 -0.05
C ASN A 18 -7.75 -2.42 0.82
N ILE A 19 -8.29 -2.45 2.04
CA ILE A 19 -8.20 -1.34 3.00
C ILE A 19 -6.76 -1.07 3.42
N ASP A 20 -5.95 -2.12 3.67
CA ASP A 20 -4.51 -1.97 3.94
C ASP A 20 -3.79 -1.32 2.74
N CYS A 21 -4.19 -1.66 1.51
CA CYS A 21 -3.62 -1.08 0.30
C CYS A 21 -3.97 0.41 0.15
N ILE A 22 -5.23 0.78 0.41
CA ILE A 22 -5.70 2.17 0.36
C ILE A 22 -4.98 3.02 1.41
N GLU A 23 -4.90 2.55 2.66
CA GLU A 23 -4.20 3.28 3.73
C GLU A 23 -2.71 3.48 3.41
N ASN A 24 -2.05 2.46 2.85
CA ASN A 24 -0.67 2.60 2.39
C ASN A 24 -0.53 3.63 1.26
N SER A 25 -1.42 3.60 0.27
CA SER A 25 -1.44 4.56 -0.85
C SER A 25 -1.61 5.99 -0.33
N ASP A 26 -2.59 6.19 0.56
CA ASP A 26 -2.90 7.48 1.18
C ASP A 26 -1.73 8.01 2.01
N ALA A 27 -1.02 7.14 2.74
CA ALA A 27 0.15 7.52 3.51
C ALA A 27 1.33 7.93 2.63
N VAL A 28 1.51 7.23 1.50
CA VAL A 28 2.54 7.50 0.50
C VAL A 28 2.27 8.81 -0.25
N ASP A 29 0.99 9.12 -0.48
CA ASP A 29 0.54 10.37 -1.09
C ASP A 29 0.46 11.54 -0.08
N GLY A 30 0.65 11.27 1.21
CA GLY A 30 0.63 12.27 2.27
C GLY A 30 -0.78 12.72 2.69
N MET A 31 -1.82 11.99 2.29
CA MET A 31 -3.20 12.16 2.77
C MET A 31 -3.30 11.80 4.26
N ILE A 32 -2.57 10.77 4.67
CA ILE A 32 -2.44 10.35 6.08
C ILE A 32 -0.97 10.28 6.52
N LYS A 33 -0.76 10.13 7.83
CA LYS A 33 0.56 10.06 8.46
C LYS A 33 1.26 8.74 8.13
N LYS A 34 2.50 8.77 7.65
CA LYS A 34 3.29 7.55 7.35
C LYS A 34 3.51 6.65 8.57
N GLU A 35 3.39 7.20 9.77
CA GLU A 35 3.45 6.45 11.02
C GLU A 35 2.24 5.52 11.23
N SER A 36 1.10 5.77 10.55
CA SER A 36 -0.06 4.87 10.60
C SER A 36 0.16 3.59 9.81
N VAL A 37 1.10 3.59 8.84
CA VAL A 37 1.42 2.41 8.04
C VAL A 37 2.15 1.37 8.91
N PRO A 38 1.65 0.13 8.98
CA PRO A 38 2.33 -0.96 9.69
C PRO A 38 3.76 -1.19 9.19
N ASP A 39 4.68 -1.48 10.12
CA ASP A 39 6.12 -1.65 9.80
C ASP A 39 6.40 -2.72 8.75
N ARG A 40 5.53 -3.74 8.65
CA ARG A 40 5.62 -4.78 7.59
C ARG A 40 5.72 -4.21 6.19
N PHE A 41 5.06 -3.07 5.92
CA PHE A 41 5.04 -2.41 4.60
C PHE A 41 6.24 -1.49 4.37
N LYS A 42 6.96 -1.12 5.43
CA LYS A 42 8.11 -0.20 5.39
C LYS A 42 9.47 -0.93 5.36
N ASN A 43 9.45 -2.27 5.39
CA ASN A 43 10.66 -3.10 5.43
C ASN A 43 11.54 -2.99 4.18
N LYS A 44 10.94 -2.74 3.01
CA LYS A 44 11.70 -2.58 1.76
C LYS A 44 12.24 -1.16 1.65
N THR A 45 13.54 -1.03 1.34
CA THR A 45 14.13 0.27 1.00
C THR A 45 13.41 0.85 -0.21
N GLY A 46 12.93 2.09 -0.12
CA GLY A 46 12.15 2.72 -1.18
C GLY A 46 10.70 2.23 -1.27
N TRP A 47 10.13 1.69 -0.20
CA TRP A 47 8.72 1.25 -0.14
C TRP A 47 7.73 2.30 -0.68
N GLU A 48 7.97 3.59 -0.44
CA GLU A 48 7.13 4.67 -0.97
C GLU A 48 7.08 4.67 -2.50
N GLU A 49 8.23 4.54 -3.15
CA GLU A 49 8.33 4.51 -4.60
C GLU A 49 7.73 3.22 -5.18
N ILE A 50 7.96 2.09 -4.51
CA ILE A 50 7.35 0.80 -4.88
C ILE A 50 5.82 0.90 -4.83
N CYS A 51 5.27 1.57 -3.80
CA CYS A 51 3.84 1.81 -3.67
C CYS A 51 3.35 2.72 -4.81
N LYS A 52 4.00 3.86 -5.06
CA LYS A 52 3.61 4.80 -6.14
C LYS A 52 3.60 4.18 -7.52
N GLN A 53 4.49 3.23 -7.79
CA GLN A 53 4.57 2.52 -9.08
C GLN A 53 3.62 1.31 -9.16
N CYS A 54 2.90 0.99 -8.07
CA CYS A 54 2.00 -0.16 -8.02
C CYS A 54 0.74 0.10 -8.87
N LYS A 55 0.28 -0.93 -9.59
CA LYS A 55 -0.97 -0.86 -10.38
C LYS A 55 -2.23 -0.58 -9.56
N TRP A 56 -2.16 -0.78 -8.24
CA TRP A 56 -3.27 -0.55 -7.30
C TRP A 56 -3.19 0.83 -6.64
N HIS A 57 -2.13 1.61 -6.88
CA HIS A 57 -1.97 2.94 -6.32
C HIS A 57 -3.04 3.89 -6.88
N GLY A 58 -3.82 4.52 -6.01
CA GLY A 58 -4.91 5.42 -6.39
C GLY A 58 -6.17 4.75 -6.97
N TYR A 59 -6.37 3.44 -6.75
CA TYR A 59 -7.59 2.71 -7.13
C TYR A 59 -8.71 2.88 -6.10
#